data_AF-A0A2V5STG0-F1
#
_entry.id   AF-A0A2V5STG0-F1
#
_cell.length_a   1.000
_cell.length_b   1.000
_cell.length_c   1.000
_cell.angle_alpha   90.00
_cell.angle_beta   90.00
_cell.angle_gamma   90.00
#
_symmetry.space_group_name_H-M   'P 1'
#
loop_
_entity.id
_entity.type
_entity.pdbx_description
1 polymer ?
#
loop_
_entity_poly.entity_id
_entity_poly.type
_entity_poly.pdbx_seq_one_letter_code
_entity_poly.pdbx_strand_id
1 'polypeptide(L)'
;PDSLAIDYISAAEPPGTSNLVFKVKVTSLSSVPPNSRWRIVWNSYAAQSYDPAAEQFYAGMRTDSNGAVTFDYGTIATAVVGLVIGVPTETPIGALPGSSFNADGTITMIVPKSAVGNPQPGDLLGAVNGRTFTGDTSQTQNLERSTLLVDHTFVKGQRDNGHPAATYAVVGNVACAAPTPTPTPKPHKK
;
A
#
# COMPACT_ATOMS: atom_id res chain seq x y z
N PRO A 1 -8.58 -5.43 -17.11
CA PRO A 1 -9.04 -6.80 -16.76
C PRO A 1 -9.41 -6.85 -15.27
N ASP A 2 -10.27 -7.77 -14.85
CA ASP A 2 -10.77 -7.86 -13.47
C ASP A 2 -9.66 -7.96 -12.42
N SER A 3 -8.55 -8.60 -12.78
CA SER A 3 -7.36 -8.72 -11.94
C SER A 3 -6.58 -7.44 -11.72
N LEU A 4 -6.83 -6.40 -12.51
CA LEU A 4 -6.13 -5.10 -12.41
C LEU A 4 -7.08 -3.96 -12.02
N ALA A 5 -8.39 -4.17 -12.01
CA ALA A 5 -9.35 -3.12 -11.67
C ALA A 5 -9.46 -3.01 -10.13
N ILE A 6 -8.94 -1.93 -9.55
CA ILE A 6 -9.00 -1.70 -8.10
C ILE A 6 -10.39 -1.22 -7.68
N ASP A 7 -11.05 -2.01 -6.83
CA ASP A 7 -12.30 -1.65 -6.18
C ASP A 7 -12.07 -0.69 -5.01
N TYR A 8 -11.16 -1.05 -4.09
CA TYR A 8 -10.77 -0.23 -2.95
C TYR A 8 -9.36 -0.55 -2.43
N ILE A 9 -8.83 0.37 -1.63
CA ILE A 9 -7.66 0.14 -0.77
C ILE A 9 -7.98 0.43 0.69
N SER A 10 -7.22 -0.14 1.62
CA SER A 10 -7.32 0.19 3.04
C SER A 10 -5.97 0.08 3.74
N ALA A 11 -5.78 0.88 4.77
CA ALA A 11 -4.66 0.79 5.71
C ALA A 11 -5.18 0.51 7.12
N ALA A 12 -4.43 -0.28 7.89
CA ALA A 12 -4.79 -0.68 9.24
C ALA A 12 -3.57 -0.95 10.11
N GLU A 13 -3.77 -0.92 11.42
CA GLU A 13 -2.77 -1.22 12.44
C GLU A 13 -3.30 -2.33 13.36
N PRO A 14 -3.10 -3.63 13.01
CA PRO A 14 -3.62 -4.72 13.82
C PRO A 14 -3.11 -4.66 15.26
N PRO A 15 -3.98 -4.79 16.28
CA PRO A 15 -3.59 -4.75 17.68
C PRO A 15 -2.53 -5.79 18.05
N GLY A 16 -1.60 -5.42 18.93
CA GLY A 16 -0.57 -6.34 19.43
C GLY A 16 0.52 -6.69 18.42
N THR A 17 0.58 -5.98 17.29
CA THR A 17 1.65 -6.10 16.29
C THR A 17 2.47 -4.81 16.22
N SER A 18 3.51 -4.77 15.39
CA SER A 18 4.22 -3.54 15.01
C SER A 18 4.18 -3.32 13.50
N ASN A 19 3.07 -3.72 12.89
CA ASN A 19 2.89 -3.74 11.44
C ASN A 19 1.84 -2.71 11.01
N LEU A 20 2.06 -2.15 9.82
CA LEU A 20 1.01 -1.64 8.97
C LEU A 20 0.46 -2.80 8.14
N VAL A 21 -0.86 -2.87 7.99
CA VAL A 21 -1.50 -3.79 7.06
C VAL A 21 -2.20 -2.98 6.00
N PHE A 22 -1.77 -3.19 4.76
CA PHE A 22 -2.39 -2.61 3.60
C PHE A 22 -3.18 -3.68 2.86
N LYS A 23 -4.36 -3.31 2.36
CA LYS A 23 -5.13 -4.18 1.47
C LYS A 23 -5.43 -3.48 0.17
N VAL A 24 -5.29 -4.22 -0.92
CA VAL A 24 -5.84 -3.88 -2.23
C VAL A 24 -6.94 -4.88 -2.53
N LYS A 25 -8.13 -4.39 -2.89
CA LYS A 25 -9.18 -5.22 -3.47
C LYS A 25 -9.26 -4.91 -4.96
N VAL A 26 -9.00 -5.91 -5.79
CA VAL A 26 -9.35 -5.89 -7.21
C VAL A 26 -10.60 -6.72 -7.45
N THR A 27 -11.22 -6.61 -8.63
CA THR A 27 -12.46 -7.33 -8.95
C THR A 27 -12.32 -8.85 -8.77
N SER A 28 -11.24 -9.47 -9.27
CA SER A 28 -10.98 -10.91 -9.09
C SER A 28 -9.51 -11.28 -9.31
N LEU A 29 -8.97 -12.22 -8.54
CA LEU A 29 -7.66 -12.86 -8.77
C LEU A 29 -7.80 -14.37 -9.04
N SER A 30 -8.96 -14.82 -9.51
CA SER A 30 -9.16 -16.22 -9.95
C SER A 30 -8.21 -16.62 -11.10
N SER A 31 -7.71 -15.63 -11.86
CA SER A 31 -6.61 -15.76 -12.79
C SER A 31 -5.64 -14.60 -12.60
N VAL A 32 -4.43 -14.89 -12.14
CA VAL A 32 -3.39 -13.88 -11.91
C VAL A 32 -2.54 -13.72 -13.18
N PRO A 33 -2.50 -12.54 -13.82
CA PRO A 33 -1.69 -12.34 -15.01
C PRO A 33 -0.19 -12.40 -14.66
N PRO A 34 0.67 -12.99 -15.52
CA PRO A 34 2.11 -12.85 -15.39
C PRO A 34 2.54 -11.41 -15.63
N ASN A 35 3.78 -11.06 -15.28
CA ASN A 35 4.37 -9.74 -15.54
C ASN A 35 3.47 -8.59 -15.06
N SER A 36 2.95 -8.68 -13.83
CA SER A 36 1.99 -7.72 -13.31
C SER A 36 2.36 -7.28 -11.90
N ARG A 37 2.02 -6.05 -11.54
CA ARG A 37 2.29 -5.46 -10.22
C ARG A 37 1.01 -4.88 -9.64
N TRP A 38 0.86 -4.98 -8.33
CA TRP A 38 -0.14 -4.30 -7.53
C TRP A 38 0.58 -3.59 -6.40
N ARG A 39 0.45 -2.27 -6.34
CA ARG A 39 1.16 -1.41 -5.39
C ARG A 39 0.18 -0.64 -4.53
N ILE A 40 0.52 -0.49 -3.26
CA ILE A 40 0.11 0.65 -2.45
C ILE A 40 1.32 1.54 -2.28
N VAL A 41 1.14 2.82 -2.58
CA VAL A 41 2.17 3.86 -2.51
C VAL A 41 1.72 4.92 -1.51
N TRP A 42 2.65 5.50 -0.77
CA TRP A 42 2.39 6.65 0.09
C TRP A 42 3.61 7.54 0.21
N ASN A 43 3.38 8.83 0.41
CA ASN A 43 4.42 9.81 0.62
C ASN A 43 5.00 9.67 2.03
N SER A 44 6.33 9.68 2.13
CA SER A 44 7.02 9.72 3.41
C SER A 44 8.43 10.26 3.22
N TYR A 45 8.77 11.30 3.99
CA TYR A 45 10.13 11.85 4.01
C TYR A 45 11.16 10.81 4.50
N ALA A 46 10.73 9.83 5.29
CA ALA A 46 11.61 8.76 5.77
C ALA A 46 12.13 7.86 4.63
N ALA A 47 11.51 7.88 3.45
CA ALA A 47 12.04 7.21 2.26
C ALA A 47 13.46 7.67 1.91
N GLN A 48 13.81 8.94 2.21
CA GLN A 48 15.13 9.52 1.96
C GLN A 48 16.26 8.86 2.75
N SER A 49 15.93 8.12 3.81
CA SER A 49 16.93 7.33 4.56
C SER A 49 17.40 6.08 3.80
N TYR A 50 16.64 5.62 2.80
CA TYR A 50 16.98 4.48 1.95
C TYR A 50 17.51 4.93 0.58
N ASP A 51 16.92 5.97 0.01
CA ASP A 51 17.34 6.60 -1.24
C ASP A 51 17.12 8.11 -1.12
N PRO A 52 18.16 8.97 -1.15
CA PRO A 52 18.03 10.42 -1.00
C PRO A 52 17.10 11.10 -2.01
N ALA A 53 16.85 10.49 -3.16
CA ALA A 53 15.93 10.99 -4.18
C ALA A 53 14.49 10.48 -4.00
N ALA A 54 14.26 9.55 -3.07
CA ALA A 54 12.94 8.99 -2.84
C ALA A 54 12.01 9.95 -2.09
N GLU A 55 10.75 9.94 -2.52
CA GLU A 55 9.69 10.76 -1.93
C GLU A 55 8.56 9.89 -1.36
N GLN A 56 8.56 8.60 -1.74
CA GLN A 56 7.48 7.67 -1.44
C GLN A 56 8.04 6.30 -1.07
N PHE A 57 7.25 5.56 -0.29
CA PHE A 57 7.39 4.11 -0.17
C PHE A 57 6.32 3.42 -1.02
N TYR A 58 6.61 2.18 -1.40
CA TYR A 58 5.61 1.26 -1.90
C TYR A 58 5.64 -0.06 -1.14
N ALA A 59 4.50 -0.73 -1.09
CA ALA A 59 4.36 -2.14 -0.75
C ALA A 59 3.53 -2.80 -1.85
N GLY A 60 3.83 -4.04 -2.22
CA GLY A 60 3.15 -4.64 -3.36
C GLY A 60 3.23 -6.15 -3.49
N MET A 61 2.36 -6.64 -4.37
CA MET A 61 2.43 -7.96 -4.98
C MET A 61 3.00 -7.79 -6.41
N ARG A 62 3.81 -8.73 -6.87
CA ARG A 62 4.18 -8.84 -8.30
C ARG A 62 4.13 -10.28 -8.79
N THR A 63 3.99 -10.45 -10.10
CA THR A 63 4.17 -11.71 -10.82
C THR A 63 5.31 -11.60 -11.81
N ASP A 64 6.13 -12.64 -11.91
CA ASP A 64 7.14 -12.77 -12.98
C ASP A 64 6.52 -13.30 -14.29
N SER A 65 7.38 -13.59 -15.28
CA SER A 65 6.98 -14.11 -16.59
C SER A 65 6.32 -15.49 -16.53
N ASN A 66 6.58 -16.25 -15.47
CA ASN A 66 5.99 -17.56 -15.22
C ASN A 66 4.72 -17.44 -14.36
N GLY A 67 4.34 -16.23 -13.94
CA GLY A 67 3.23 -15.99 -13.03
C GLY A 67 3.57 -16.26 -11.56
N ALA A 68 4.84 -16.45 -11.21
CA ALA A 68 5.24 -16.68 -9.82
C ALA A 68 5.05 -15.40 -9.00
N VAL A 69 4.28 -15.52 -7.91
CA VAL A 69 3.89 -14.38 -7.08
C VAL A 69 4.94 -14.11 -5.99
N THR A 70 5.33 -12.85 -5.84
CA THR A 70 6.16 -12.38 -4.71
C THR A 70 5.58 -11.11 -4.11
N PHE A 71 5.91 -10.84 -2.84
CA PHE A 71 5.53 -9.64 -2.13
C PHE A 71 6.77 -8.88 -1.65
N ASP A 72 6.80 -7.59 -1.97
CA ASP A 72 7.97 -6.74 -1.73
C ASP A 72 7.56 -5.31 -1.34
N TYR A 73 8.52 -4.60 -0.75
CA TYR A 73 8.41 -3.18 -0.48
C TYR A 73 9.70 -2.48 -0.91
N GLY A 74 9.58 -1.18 -1.14
CA GLY A 74 10.69 -0.36 -1.59
C GLY A 74 10.36 1.12 -1.58
N THR A 75 11.22 1.90 -2.22
CA THR A 75 11.03 3.34 -2.39
C THR A 75 10.68 3.69 -3.83
N ILE A 76 10.09 4.87 -4.02
CA ILE A 76 9.89 5.48 -5.34
C ILE A 76 10.56 6.84 -5.35
N ALA A 77 11.42 7.05 -6.34
CA ALA A 77 12.05 8.33 -6.64
C ALA A 77 11.61 8.81 -8.03
N THR A 78 11.31 10.10 -8.18
CA THR A 78 11.09 10.70 -9.49
C THR A 78 12.28 11.60 -9.80
N ALA A 79 13.26 11.07 -10.53
CA ALA A 79 14.43 11.86 -10.90
C ALA A 79 14.01 13.01 -11.84
N VAL A 80 14.35 14.25 -11.50
CA VAL A 80 14.24 15.38 -12.44
C VAL A 80 15.60 15.55 -13.12
N VAL A 81 15.67 15.28 -14.42
CA VAL A 81 16.89 15.47 -15.22
C VAL A 81 16.68 16.66 -16.16
N GLY A 82 17.17 17.82 -15.75
CA GLY A 82 16.97 19.07 -16.49
C GLY A 82 15.54 19.60 -16.39
N LEU A 83 14.97 20.08 -17.50
CA LEU A 83 13.58 20.58 -17.56
C LEU A 83 12.54 19.47 -17.82
N VAL A 84 12.97 18.21 -17.89
CA VAL A 84 12.11 17.06 -18.14
C VAL A 84 11.81 16.37 -16.80
N ILE A 85 10.53 16.28 -16.45
CA ILE A 85 10.07 15.44 -15.33
C ILE A 85 10.39 13.99 -15.70
N GLY A 86 11.28 13.34 -14.95
CA GLY A 86 11.66 11.96 -15.22
C GLY A 86 10.57 10.96 -14.82
N VAL A 87 10.90 9.70 -15.03
CA VAL A 87 10.00 8.59 -14.79
C VAL A 87 10.14 8.16 -13.32
N PRO A 88 9.04 8.05 -12.56
CA PRO A 88 9.08 7.44 -11.23
C PRO A 88 9.79 6.09 -11.32
N THR A 89 10.69 5.78 -10.39
CA THR A 89 11.48 4.55 -10.41
C THR A 89 11.32 3.84 -9.08
N GLU A 90 10.86 2.59 -9.11
CA GLU A 90 10.81 1.72 -7.93
C GLU A 90 12.19 1.14 -7.61
N THR A 91 12.62 1.29 -6.36
CA THR A 91 13.81 0.61 -5.83
C THR A 91 13.39 -0.39 -4.75
N PRO A 92 13.43 -1.70 -5.03
CA PRO A 92 13.09 -2.73 -4.05
C PRO A 92 14.07 -2.72 -2.88
N ILE A 93 13.53 -2.80 -1.66
CA ILE A 93 14.34 -2.89 -0.43
C ILE A 93 14.29 -4.30 0.15
N GLY A 94 13.11 -4.91 0.23
CA GLY A 94 12.96 -6.20 0.88
C GLY A 94 11.64 -6.91 0.63
N ALA A 95 11.57 -8.16 1.06
CA ALA A 95 10.37 -8.99 0.96
C ALA A 95 9.38 -8.71 2.10
N LEU A 96 8.10 -9.00 1.88
CA LEU A 96 7.03 -8.89 2.87
C LEU A 96 6.48 -10.27 3.27
N PRO A 97 7.21 -11.04 4.11
CA PRO A 97 6.76 -12.35 4.54
C PRO A 97 5.42 -12.28 5.29
N GLY A 98 4.55 -13.26 5.08
CA GLY A 98 3.20 -13.28 5.67
C GLY A 98 2.15 -12.48 4.90
N SER A 99 2.55 -11.75 3.85
CA SER A 99 1.63 -11.17 2.88
C SER A 99 1.02 -12.26 1.99
N SER A 100 -0.19 -12.03 1.50
CA SER A 100 -0.96 -13.04 0.75
C SER A 100 -1.98 -12.41 -0.18
N PHE A 101 -2.55 -13.23 -1.06
CA PHE A 101 -3.73 -12.87 -1.84
C PHE A 101 -4.75 -14.02 -1.85
N ASN A 102 -6.00 -13.67 -2.16
CA ASN A 102 -7.09 -14.61 -2.33
C ASN A 102 -7.66 -14.50 -3.74
N ALA A 103 -8.25 -15.60 -4.24
CA ALA A 103 -8.89 -15.62 -5.57
C ALA A 103 -10.04 -14.61 -5.70
N ASP A 104 -10.64 -14.19 -4.57
CA ASP A 104 -11.67 -13.16 -4.53
C ASP A 104 -11.15 -11.75 -4.91
N GLY A 105 -9.85 -11.58 -5.13
CA GLY A 105 -9.24 -10.30 -5.49
C GLY A 105 -8.66 -9.52 -4.32
N THR A 106 -8.68 -10.07 -3.10
CA THR A 106 -8.10 -9.42 -1.93
C THR A 106 -6.61 -9.72 -1.85
N ILE A 107 -5.79 -8.68 -1.87
CA ILE A 107 -4.34 -8.71 -1.62
C ILE A 107 -4.10 -8.08 -0.24
N THR A 108 -3.40 -8.79 0.64
CA THR A 108 -3.03 -8.32 1.99
C THR A 108 -1.51 -8.23 2.10
N MET A 109 -1.02 -7.03 2.41
CA MET A 109 0.40 -6.74 2.59
C MET A 109 0.65 -6.39 4.05
N ILE A 110 1.57 -7.12 4.67
CA ILE A 110 1.98 -6.92 6.06
C ILE A 110 3.35 -6.26 6.04
N VAL A 111 3.41 -4.99 6.44
CA VAL A 111 4.60 -4.15 6.38
C VAL A 111 5.07 -3.82 7.80
N PRO A 112 6.25 -4.29 8.24
CA PRO A 112 6.82 -3.88 9.51
C PRO A 112 7.04 -2.37 9.53
N LYS A 113 6.59 -1.67 10.58
CA LYS A 113 6.80 -0.21 10.69
C LYS A 113 8.27 0.15 10.63
N SER A 114 9.13 -0.63 11.26
CA SER A 114 10.59 -0.47 11.26
C SER A 114 11.22 -0.54 9.86
N ALA A 115 10.53 -1.13 8.88
CA ALA A 115 11.01 -1.24 7.51
C ALA A 115 10.70 0.01 6.66
N VAL A 116 9.86 0.91 7.15
CA VAL A 116 9.34 2.07 6.40
C VAL A 116 9.42 3.37 7.20
N GLY A 117 10.55 3.58 7.87
CA GLY A 117 10.80 4.80 8.65
C GLY A 117 10.24 4.81 10.06
N ASN A 118 9.68 3.69 10.53
CA ASN A 118 9.15 3.51 11.88
C ASN A 118 8.09 4.56 12.28
N PRO A 119 6.99 4.72 11.51
CA PRO A 119 5.99 5.73 11.81
C PRO A 119 5.34 5.51 13.19
N GLN A 120 5.22 6.60 13.94
CA GLN A 120 4.71 6.68 15.30
C GLN A 120 3.27 7.21 15.34
N PRO A 121 2.52 6.96 16.42
CA PRO A 121 1.21 7.59 16.62
C PRO A 121 1.28 9.10 16.46
N GLY A 122 0.41 9.66 15.62
CA GLY A 122 0.40 11.07 15.23
C GLY A 122 1.04 11.35 13.87
N ASP A 123 1.84 10.44 13.33
CA ASP A 123 2.40 10.56 11.99
C ASP A 123 1.33 10.36 10.90
N LEU A 124 1.58 10.93 9.73
CA LEU A 124 0.72 10.82 8.56
C LEU A 124 1.40 10.01 7.46
N LEU A 125 0.71 8.99 6.95
CA LEU A 125 1.03 8.41 5.64
C LEU A 125 0.25 9.21 4.60
N GLY A 126 0.94 10.09 3.90
CA GLY A 126 0.32 11.02 2.95
C GLY A 126 -0.01 10.33 1.62
N ALA A 127 -1.09 10.76 0.99
CA ALA A 127 -1.45 10.36 -0.38
C ALA A 127 -1.39 8.83 -0.61
N VAL A 128 -1.96 8.04 0.31
CA VAL A 128 -2.03 6.59 0.17
C VAL A 128 -2.86 6.25 -1.07
N ASN A 129 -2.27 5.54 -2.02
CA ASN A 129 -2.90 5.23 -3.30
C ASN A 129 -2.59 3.82 -3.77
N GLY A 130 -3.54 3.19 -4.46
CA GLY A 130 -3.36 1.91 -5.13
C GLY A 130 -2.95 2.11 -6.59
N ARG A 131 -2.11 1.22 -7.13
CA ARG A 131 -1.76 1.17 -8.55
C ARG A 131 -1.66 -0.26 -9.03
N THR A 132 -2.00 -0.52 -10.28
CA THR A 132 -1.74 -1.81 -10.92
C THR A 132 -1.05 -1.64 -12.26
N PHE A 133 -0.15 -2.56 -12.58
CA PHE A 133 0.60 -2.57 -13.82
C PHE A 133 0.52 -3.97 -14.45
N THR A 134 0.60 -4.03 -15.77
CA THR A 134 0.75 -5.28 -16.54
C THR A 134 1.97 -5.15 -17.46
N GLY A 135 2.35 -6.19 -18.21
CA GLY A 135 3.51 -6.12 -19.13
C GLY A 135 4.85 -5.80 -18.48
N ASP A 136 4.99 -6.05 -17.18
CA ASP A 136 6.18 -5.78 -16.38
C ASP A 136 7.29 -6.81 -16.63
N THR A 137 8.37 -6.38 -17.26
CA THR A 137 9.57 -7.15 -17.61
C THR A 137 10.78 -6.40 -17.08
N SER A 138 11.96 -7.04 -17.04
CA SER A 138 13.20 -6.34 -16.63
C SER A 138 13.50 -5.09 -17.47
N GLN A 139 13.03 -5.03 -18.72
CA GLN A 139 13.16 -3.89 -19.63
C GLN A 139 12.09 -2.81 -19.40
N THR A 140 11.01 -3.15 -18.69
CA THR A 140 9.81 -2.32 -18.49
C THR A 140 9.49 -2.05 -17.02
N GLN A 141 10.48 -2.18 -16.13
CA GLN A 141 10.29 -1.91 -14.69
C GLN A 141 9.97 -0.44 -14.36
N ASN A 142 10.19 0.47 -15.32
CA ASN A 142 9.93 1.92 -15.21
C ASN A 142 8.80 2.40 -16.14
N LEU A 143 7.67 1.69 -16.21
CA LEU A 143 6.54 2.05 -17.09
C LEU A 143 5.44 2.88 -16.42
N GLU A 144 5.72 3.55 -15.31
CA GLU A 144 4.80 4.37 -14.52
C GLU A 144 4.17 5.54 -15.32
N ARG A 145 4.65 5.81 -16.55
CA ARG A 145 4.08 6.78 -17.49
C ARG A 145 3.97 6.29 -18.94
N SER A 146 3.84 4.98 -19.15
CA SER A 146 3.78 4.40 -20.51
C SER A 146 2.36 4.43 -21.10
N THR A 147 2.22 4.85 -22.36
CA THR A 147 0.97 4.69 -23.14
C THR A 147 0.68 3.24 -23.54
N LEU A 148 1.65 2.34 -23.30
CA LEU A 148 1.54 0.91 -23.59
C LEU A 148 0.91 0.13 -22.44
N LEU A 149 0.65 0.77 -21.28
CA LEU A 149 -0.03 0.19 -20.14
C LEU A 149 -1.31 0.92 -19.79
N VAL A 150 -2.25 0.16 -19.24
CA VAL A 150 -3.40 0.72 -18.54
C VAL A 150 -2.99 0.92 -17.09
N ASP A 151 -2.51 2.11 -16.75
CA ASP A 151 -2.35 2.53 -15.36
C ASP A 151 -3.75 2.70 -14.77
N HIS A 152 -4.10 1.87 -13.79
CA HIS A 152 -5.33 2.02 -13.02
C HIS A 152 -4.98 2.67 -11.68
N THR A 153 -4.82 3.99 -11.67
CA THR A 153 -4.86 4.81 -10.45
C THR A 153 -6.28 4.99 -9.92
N PHE A 154 -7.28 4.75 -10.77
CA PHE A 154 -8.69 4.84 -10.42
C PHE A 154 -9.10 3.73 -9.46
N VAL A 155 -9.00 4.00 -8.17
CA VAL A 155 -9.79 3.30 -7.15
C VAL A 155 -11.26 3.66 -7.41
N LYS A 156 -12.13 2.66 -7.60
CA LYS A 156 -13.57 2.85 -7.92
C LYS A 156 -14.34 3.78 -6.94
N GLY A 157 -13.73 4.14 -5.80
CA GLY A 157 -14.22 5.11 -4.82
C GLY A 157 -13.24 6.21 -4.36
N GLN A 158 -12.00 6.28 -4.86
CA GLN A 158 -11.06 7.35 -4.53
C GLN A 158 -10.88 8.23 -5.78
N ARG A 159 -11.35 9.48 -5.73
CA ARG A 159 -11.00 10.42 -6.81
C ARG A 159 -9.48 10.64 -6.75
N ASP A 160 -8.81 10.58 -7.89
CA ASP A 160 -7.38 10.94 -8.06
C ASP A 160 -7.03 12.37 -7.57
N ASN A 161 -8.03 13.13 -7.12
CA ASN A 161 -7.90 14.45 -6.54
C ASN A 161 -8.87 14.71 -5.36
N GLY A 162 -9.30 13.65 -4.66
CA GLY A 162 -10.15 13.77 -3.48
C GLY A 162 -9.46 14.63 -2.43
N HIS A 163 -10.09 15.74 -2.05
CA HIS A 163 -9.64 16.57 -0.94
C HIS A 163 -10.40 16.14 0.33
N PRO A 164 -9.69 15.79 1.42
CA PRO A 164 -8.24 15.64 1.51
C PRO A 164 -7.74 14.36 0.81
N ALA A 165 -6.49 14.39 0.30
CA ALA A 165 -5.82 13.21 -0.23
C ALA A 165 -5.92 12.07 0.81
N ALA A 166 -6.13 10.83 0.37
CA ALA A 166 -6.29 9.69 1.28
C ALA A 166 -5.08 9.61 2.21
N THR A 167 -5.24 10.16 3.40
CA THR A 167 -4.17 10.31 4.39
C THR A 167 -4.51 9.37 5.52
N TYR A 168 -3.56 8.53 5.88
CA TYR A 168 -3.71 7.63 7.01
C TYR A 168 -3.00 8.23 8.21
N ALA A 169 -3.77 8.57 9.25
CA ALA A 169 -3.23 8.97 10.54
C ALA A 169 -2.87 7.71 11.33
N VAL A 170 -1.61 7.61 11.73
CA VAL A 170 -1.12 6.49 12.54
C VAL A 170 -1.62 6.69 13.96
N VAL A 171 -2.33 5.70 14.48
CA VAL A 171 -2.92 5.71 15.84
C VAL A 171 -2.17 4.78 16.79
N GLY A 172 -1.46 3.80 16.23
CA GLY A 172 -0.76 2.75 16.97
C GLY A 172 -1.51 1.41 16.92
N ASN A 173 -0.75 0.34 17.13
CA ASN A 173 -1.25 -1.04 17.17
C ASN A 173 -1.87 -1.40 18.54
N VAL A 174 -2.66 -0.47 19.10
CA VAL A 174 -3.30 -0.63 20.40
C VAL A 174 -4.64 -1.33 20.24
N ALA A 175 -4.96 -2.25 21.16
CA ALA A 175 -6.28 -2.85 21.21
C ALA A 175 -7.31 -1.81 21.68
N CYS A 176 -8.51 -1.84 21.09
CA CYS A 176 -9.63 -1.05 21.61
C CYS A 176 -9.89 -1.48 23.06
N ALA A 177 -9.99 -0.51 23.98
CA ALA A 177 -10.43 -0.78 25.34
C ALA A 177 -11.84 -1.39 25.30
N ALA A 178 -12.06 -2.48 26.05
CA ALA A 178 -13.41 -3.02 26.22
C ALA A 178 -14.31 -1.95 26.87
N PRO A 179 -15.60 -1.88 26.50
CA PRO A 179 -16.52 -0.95 27.13
C PRO A 179 -16.55 -1.21 28.63
N THR A 180 -16.38 -0.16 29.44
CA THR A 180 -16.50 -0.26 30.89
C THR A 180 -17.94 -0.66 31.23
N PRO A 181 -18.18 -1.76 31.98
CA PRO A 181 -19.53 -2.12 32.36
C PRO A 181 -20.15 -1.00 33.19
N THR A 182 -21.38 -0.62 32.87
CA THR A 182 -22.14 0.40 33.61
C THR A 182 -22.25 -0.03 35.08
N PRO A 183 -21.94 0.85 36.06
CA PRO A 183 -22.06 0.51 37.47
C PRO A 183 -23.50 0.09 37.81
N THR A 184 -23.66 -1.09 38.39
CA THR A 184 -24.96 -1.57 38.85
C THR A 184 -25.48 -0.67 39.97
N PRO A 185 -26.71 -0.13 39.89
CA PRO A 185 -27.28 0.67 40.98
C PRO A 185 -27.30 -0.11 42.29
N LYS A 186 -26.75 0.48 43.36
CA LYS A 186 -26.81 -0.11 44.71
C LYS A 186 -28.22 0.08 45.29
N PRO A 187 -28.89 -0.97 45.79
CA PRO A 187 -30.20 -0.80 46.44
C PRO A 187 -30.08 0.11 47.67
N HIS A 188 -30.92 1.14 47.73
CA HIS A 188 -31.07 1.95 48.94
C HIS A 188 -31.88 1.15 49.97
N LYS A 189 -31.33 0.94 51.17
CA LYS A 189 -32.10 0.39 52.29
C LYS A 189 -33.16 1.41 52.70
N LYS A 190 -34.41 0.96 52.77
CA LYS A 190 -35.53 1.71 53.35
C LYS A 190 -35.40 1.77 54.88
#